data_AF-A0A833D5G7-F1
#
_entry.id   AF-A0A833D5G7-F1
#
_cell.length_a   1.000
_cell.length_b   1.000
_cell.length_c   1.000
_cell.angle_alpha   90.00
_cell.angle_beta   90.00
_cell.angle_gamma   90.00
#
_symmetry.space_group_name_H-M   'P 1'
#
loop_
_entity.id
_entity.type
_entity.pdbx_description
1 polymer ?
#
loop_
_entity_poly.entity_id
_entity_poly.type
_entity_poly.pdbx_seq_one_letter_code
_entity_poly.pdbx_strand_id
1 'polypeptide(L)'
;MPFETSVFLNCPFDDEYLPLLRPILFAIIDLGFTPRIALESLDSGKPRIEKIISLIEASKYAVHDLSRSQARAPGEYYRLNMPFELGLDVGCRLFRSDIYAEKKCLVLEAEPFRYQAALSDLSGSDIAVHNNDPTDALSGVRN
;
A
#
# COMPACT_ATOMS: atom_id res chain seq x y z
N MET A 1 15.78 10.84 2.06
CA MET A 1 15.74 9.53 2.74
C MET A 1 16.31 8.49 1.78
N PRO A 2 17.09 7.49 2.26
CA PRO A 2 17.64 6.46 1.39
C PRO A 2 16.55 5.57 0.77
N PHE A 3 16.74 5.17 -0.49
CA PHE A 3 15.84 4.25 -1.21
C PHE A 3 15.71 2.91 -0.47
N GLU A 4 16.84 2.34 -0.07
CA GLU A 4 16.98 1.02 0.57
C GLU A 4 16.20 0.87 1.89
N THR A 5 15.89 1.97 2.58
CA THR A 5 15.18 1.94 3.86
C THR A 5 13.79 2.55 3.78
N SER A 6 13.35 2.99 2.60
CA SER A 6 12.06 3.66 2.43
C SER A 6 10.97 2.65 2.06
N VAL A 7 9.82 2.78 2.73
CA VAL A 7 8.62 1.94 2.52
C VAL A 7 7.49 2.84 2.04
N PHE A 8 7.05 2.68 0.79
CA PHE A 8 5.86 3.36 0.28
C PHE A 8 4.60 2.75 0.92
N LEU A 9 3.76 3.58 1.51
CA LEU A 9 2.51 3.16 2.16
C LEU A 9 1.30 3.67 1.37
N ASN A 10 0.67 2.74 0.66
CA ASN A 10 -0.58 2.93 -0.06
C ASN A 10 -1.71 2.34 0.77
N CYS A 11 -2.40 3.16 1.57
CA CYS A 11 -3.46 2.71 2.45
C CYS A 11 -4.57 3.75 2.63
N PRO A 12 -5.74 3.36 3.15
CA PRO A 12 -6.80 4.28 3.52
C PRO A 12 -6.39 5.25 4.65
N PHE A 13 -7.07 6.40 4.73
CA PHE A 13 -6.86 7.44 5.76
C PHE A 13 -8.15 7.87 6.45
N ASP A 14 -9.19 7.05 6.37
CA ASP A 14 -10.42 7.27 7.12
C ASP A 14 -10.27 6.92 8.60
N ASP A 15 -11.16 7.45 9.44
CA ASP A 15 -11.12 7.27 10.89
C ASP A 15 -11.24 5.80 11.31
N GLU A 16 -11.90 4.97 10.50
CA GLU A 16 -12.04 3.53 10.74
C GLU A 16 -10.72 2.79 10.49
N TYR A 17 -9.84 3.31 9.63
CA TYR A 17 -8.55 2.70 9.29
C TYR A 17 -7.39 3.19 10.18
N LEU A 18 -7.49 4.36 10.80
CA LEU A 18 -6.44 4.90 11.69
C LEU A 18 -5.96 3.91 12.78
N PRO A 19 -6.82 3.08 13.42
CA PRO A 19 -6.39 2.05 14.36
C PRO A 19 -5.48 0.97 13.75
N LEU A 20 -5.60 0.69 12.45
CA LEU A 20 -4.75 -0.26 11.71
C LEU A 20 -3.45 0.40 11.25
N LEU A 21 -3.54 1.65 10.79
CA LEU A 21 -2.39 2.42 10.30
C LEU A 21 -1.30 2.60 11.37
N ARG A 22 -1.69 2.90 12.61
CA ARG A 22 -0.73 3.15 13.71
C ARG A 22 0.22 1.96 13.97
N PRO A 23 -0.26 0.70 14.15
CA PRO A 23 0.61 -0.46 14.27
C PRO A 23 1.47 -0.71 13.03
N ILE A 24 0.93 -0.51 11.82
CA ILE A 24 1.70 -0.65 10.57
C ILE A 24 2.89 0.32 10.57
N LEU A 25 2.63 1.60 10.86
CA LEU A 25 3.69 2.62 10.96
C LEU A 25 4.70 2.29 12.06
N PHE A 26 4.20 1.86 13.21
CA PHE A 26 5.05 1.44 14.32
C PHE A 26 5.98 0.30 13.92
N ALA A 27 5.49 -0.78 13.30
CA ALA A 27 6.33 -1.89 12.84
C ALA A 27 7.39 -1.43 11.84
N ILE A 28 7.01 -0.62 10.85
CA ILE A 28 7.96 -0.11 9.85
C ILE A 28 9.10 0.67 10.53
N ILE A 29 8.76 1.56 11.46
CA ILE A 29 9.74 2.38 12.18
C ILE A 29 10.58 1.52 13.13
N ASP A 30 9.97 0.59 13.87
CA ASP A 30 10.64 -0.34 14.80
C ASP A 30 11.67 -1.22 14.09
N LEU A 31 11.37 -1.63 12.85
CA LEU A 31 12.28 -2.38 11.97
C LEU A 31 13.40 -1.52 11.35
N GLY A 32 13.46 -0.22 11.65
CA GLY A 32 14.48 0.70 11.13
C GLY A 32 14.21 1.22 9.72
N PHE A 33 13.01 1.01 9.19
CA PHE A 33 12.58 1.57 7.91
C PHE A 33 11.92 2.93 8.10
N THR A 34 11.75 3.66 6.99
CA THR A 34 11.10 4.96 6.95
C THR A 34 9.81 4.88 6.14
N PRO A 35 8.63 5.01 6.77
CA PRO A 35 7.37 5.05 6.04
C PRO A 35 7.30 6.31 5.18
N ARG A 36 6.75 6.16 3.96
CA ARG A 36 6.56 7.23 2.98
C ARG A 36 5.11 7.26 2.56
N ILE A 37 4.36 8.26 3.05
CA ILE A 37 2.91 8.33 2.89
C ILE A 37 2.51 9.51 1.99
N ALA A 38 1.50 9.34 1.14
CA ALA A 38 1.01 10.40 0.24
C ALA A 38 0.55 11.69 0.95
N LEU A 39 0.19 11.63 2.24
CA LEU A 39 -0.14 12.80 3.06
C LEU A 39 1.06 13.71 3.38
N GLU A 40 2.29 13.29 3.11
CA GLU A 40 3.52 14.06 3.41
C GLU A 40 3.65 15.38 2.61
N SER A 41 2.82 15.62 1.60
CA SER A 41 2.93 16.81 0.74
C SER A 41 1.55 17.44 0.47
N LEU A 42 1.23 18.50 1.21
CA LEU A 42 0.06 19.36 1.00
C LEU A 42 0.22 20.37 -0.16
N ASP A 43 1.25 20.23 -1.01
CA ASP A 43 1.46 21.15 -2.12
C ASP A 43 0.40 20.97 -3.23
N SER A 44 -0.57 21.88 -3.31
CA SER A 44 -1.65 21.87 -4.30
C SER A 44 -1.19 22.13 -5.74
N GLY A 45 0.10 22.48 -5.97
CA GLY A 45 0.63 22.81 -7.29
C GLY A 45 1.01 21.62 -8.17
N LYS A 46 1.14 20.41 -7.63
CA LYS A 46 1.52 19.20 -8.39
C LYS A 46 0.38 18.18 -8.49
N PRO A 47 0.19 17.53 -9.66
CA PRO A 47 -0.74 16.42 -9.80
C PRO A 47 -0.46 15.33 -8.75
N ARG A 48 -1.50 14.85 -8.06
CA ARG A 48 -1.38 13.80 -7.03
C ARG A 48 -0.64 12.56 -7.52
N ILE A 49 -0.85 12.19 -8.79
CA ILE A 49 -0.20 11.04 -9.42
C ILE A 49 1.32 11.18 -9.49
N GLU A 50 1.86 12.35 -9.79
CA GLU A 50 3.31 12.58 -9.84
C GLU A 50 3.95 12.39 -8.47
N LYS A 51 3.25 12.81 -7.41
CA LYS A 51 3.70 12.60 -6.04
C LYS A 51 3.75 11.11 -5.70
N ILE A 52 2.69 10.36 -6.03
CA ILE A 52 2.64 8.91 -5.81
C ILE A 52 3.80 8.24 -6.54
N ILE A 53 4.03 8.56 -7.82
CA ILE A 53 5.15 8.04 -8.60
C ILE A 53 6.49 8.36 -7.91
N SER A 54 6.67 9.60 -7.43
CA SER A 54 7.91 9.98 -6.74
C SER A 54 8.13 9.22 -5.42
N LEU A 55 7.06 8.88 -4.68
CA LEU A 55 7.16 8.08 -3.47
C LEU A 55 7.49 6.62 -3.79
N ILE A 56 6.89 6.07 -4.84
CA ILE A 56 7.17 4.73 -5.38
C ILE A 56 8.64 4.62 -5.81
N GLU A 57 9.14 5.59 -6.58
CA GLU A 57 10.53 5.63 -7.04
C GLU A 57 11.53 5.82 -5.90
N ALA A 58 11.14 6.53 -4.85
CA ALA A 58 11.98 6.77 -3.69
C ALA A 58 11.98 5.62 -2.66
N SER A 59 11.27 4.51 -2.91
CA SER A 59 11.07 3.44 -1.93
C SER A 59 11.42 2.06 -2.49
N LYS A 60 12.31 1.33 -1.81
CA LYS A 60 12.63 -0.07 -2.15
C LYS A 60 11.49 -1.02 -1.81
N TYR A 61 10.79 -0.72 -0.72
CA TYR A 61 9.69 -1.54 -0.22
C TYR A 61 8.36 -0.81 -0.39
N ALA A 62 7.27 -1.56 -0.42
CA ALA A 62 5.93 -1.02 -0.41
C ALA A 62 4.97 -1.90 0.40
N VAL A 63 3.96 -1.27 0.99
CA VAL A 63 2.80 -1.92 1.60
C VAL A 63 1.56 -1.31 0.98
N HIS A 64 0.74 -2.14 0.35
CA HIS A 64 -0.50 -1.75 -0.30
C HIS A 64 -1.69 -2.41 0.40
N ASP A 65 -2.56 -1.61 1.00
CA ASP A 65 -3.79 -2.09 1.61
C ASP A 65 -4.98 -1.90 0.66
N LEU A 66 -5.64 -3.00 0.32
CA LEU A 66 -6.76 -3.02 -0.63
C LEU A 66 -8.14 -3.09 0.05
N SER A 67 -8.19 -3.06 1.40
CA SER A 67 -9.37 -3.37 2.23
C SER A 67 -10.57 -2.43 2.05
N ARG A 68 -10.37 -1.29 1.39
CA ARG A 68 -11.42 -0.29 1.12
C ARG A 68 -11.83 -0.21 -0.34
N SER A 69 -11.42 -1.17 -1.18
CA SER A 69 -11.74 -1.23 -2.61
C SER A 69 -13.14 -1.78 -2.88
N GLN A 70 -14.17 -1.32 -2.17
CA GLN A 70 -15.56 -1.80 -2.29
C GLN A 70 -16.57 -0.65 -2.20
N ALA A 71 -17.64 -0.72 -3.00
CA ALA A 71 -18.83 0.10 -2.81
C ALA A 71 -19.57 -0.35 -1.54
N ARG A 72 -20.03 0.59 -0.69
CA ARG A 72 -20.75 0.24 0.55
C ARG A 72 -22.26 0.04 0.30
N ALA A 73 -22.78 0.61 -0.78
CA ALA A 73 -24.19 0.44 -1.19
C ALA A 73 -24.37 0.37 -2.71
N PRO A 74 -25.48 -0.21 -3.21
CA PRO A 74 -25.84 -0.16 -4.63
C PRO A 74 -25.91 1.29 -5.13
N GLY A 75 -25.23 1.57 -6.25
CA GLY A 75 -25.18 2.91 -6.83
C GLY A 75 -24.02 3.78 -6.33
N GLU A 76 -23.24 3.33 -5.33
CA GLU A 76 -21.99 3.98 -4.96
C GLU A 76 -20.84 3.56 -5.88
N TYR A 77 -19.88 4.47 -6.05
CA TYR A 77 -18.67 4.21 -6.82
C TYR A 77 -17.64 3.44 -5.99
N TYR A 78 -17.02 2.43 -6.61
CA TYR A 78 -15.84 1.76 -6.07
C TYR A 78 -14.66 2.73 -6.04
N ARG A 79 -14.00 2.88 -4.88
CA ARG A 79 -12.73 3.60 -4.82
C ARG A 79 -11.62 2.67 -5.32
N LEU A 80 -11.12 2.94 -6.53
CA LEU A 80 -10.08 2.14 -7.19
C LEU A 80 -8.67 2.72 -7.05
N ASN A 81 -8.50 3.75 -6.21
CA ASN A 81 -7.22 4.42 -6.06
C ASN A 81 -6.14 3.47 -5.52
N MET A 82 -6.41 2.68 -4.47
CA MET A 82 -5.42 1.76 -3.91
C MET A 82 -4.98 0.67 -4.91
N PRO A 83 -5.91 0.00 -5.64
CA PRO A 83 -5.56 -0.85 -6.79
C PRO A 83 -4.73 -0.16 -7.86
N PHE A 84 -5.07 1.08 -8.21
CA PHE A 84 -4.35 1.84 -9.22
C PHE A 84 -2.90 2.14 -8.79
N GLU A 85 -2.71 2.60 -7.54
CA GLU A 85 -1.39 2.86 -6.97
C GLU A 85 -0.54 1.59 -6.85
N LEU A 86 -1.15 0.44 -6.54
CA LEU A 86 -0.49 -0.88 -6.63
C LEU A 86 -0.06 -1.22 -8.06
N GLY A 87 -0.92 -0.99 -9.05
CA GLY A 87 -0.57 -1.20 -10.46
C GLY A 87 0.62 -0.36 -10.91
N LEU A 88 0.72 0.89 -10.43
CA LEU A 88 1.88 1.75 -10.69
C LEU A 88 3.18 1.19 -10.08
N ASP A 89 3.13 0.70 -8.84
CA ASP A 89 4.31 0.14 -8.16
C ASP A 89 4.76 -1.20 -8.78
N VAL A 90 3.80 -2.08 -9.10
CA VAL A 90 4.07 -3.31 -9.86
C VAL A 90 4.67 -2.99 -11.22
N GLY A 91 4.12 -2.00 -11.93
CA GLY A 91 4.67 -1.54 -13.21
C GLY A 91 6.07 -0.97 -13.07
N CYS A 92 6.36 -0.21 -12.01
CA CYS A 92 7.70 0.29 -11.68
C CYS A 92 8.69 -0.88 -11.55
N ARG A 93 8.31 -1.94 -10.83
CA ARG A 93 9.15 -3.14 -10.66
C ARG A 93 9.34 -3.92 -11.96
N LEU A 94 8.28 -4.12 -12.74
CA LEU A 94 8.31 -5.02 -13.91
C LEU A 94 8.92 -4.37 -15.16
N PHE A 95 8.71 -3.06 -15.36
CA PHE A 95 9.07 -2.40 -16.60
C PHE A 95 10.31 -1.51 -16.50
N ARG A 96 10.83 -1.26 -15.29
CA ARG A 96 12.11 -0.55 -15.10
C ARG A 96 13.27 -1.52 -14.87
N SER A 97 14.46 -1.08 -15.24
CA SER A 97 15.72 -1.79 -14.99
C SER A 97 16.31 -1.47 -13.61
N ASP A 98 17.44 -2.12 -13.30
CA ASP A 98 18.33 -1.77 -12.20
C ASP A 98 17.71 -2.03 -10.81
N ILE A 99 17.87 -1.07 -9.89
CA ILE A 99 17.46 -1.16 -8.48
C ILE A 99 15.95 -1.38 -8.30
N TYR A 100 15.13 -1.06 -9.30
CA TYR A 100 13.67 -1.19 -9.22
C TYR A 100 13.19 -2.62 -9.39
N ALA A 101 13.94 -3.47 -10.11
CA ALA A 101 13.58 -4.88 -10.30
C ALA A 101 13.58 -5.67 -8.98
N GLU A 102 14.35 -5.20 -7.99
CA GLU A 102 14.42 -5.79 -6.65
C GLU A 102 13.34 -5.27 -5.68
N LYS A 103 12.48 -4.35 -6.11
CA LYS A 103 11.42 -3.81 -5.25
C LYS A 103 10.51 -4.94 -4.75
N LYS A 104 10.16 -4.87 -3.48
CA LYS A 104 9.25 -5.82 -2.82
C LYS A 104 8.02 -5.10 -2.33
N CYS A 105 6.86 -5.71 -2.57
CA CYS A 105 5.57 -5.20 -2.15
C CYS A 105 4.88 -6.25 -1.28
N LEU A 106 4.37 -5.81 -0.13
CA LEU A 106 3.42 -6.54 0.69
C LEU A 106 2.02 -6.04 0.38
N VAL A 107 1.08 -6.95 0.10
CA VAL A 107 -0.33 -6.60 -0.07
C VAL A 107 -1.10 -7.01 1.18
N LEU A 108 -1.85 -6.07 1.74
CA LEU A 108 -2.73 -6.25 2.89
C LEU A 108 -4.20 -6.25 2.44
N GLU A 109 -5.00 -7.08 3.10
CA GLU A 109 -6.44 -7.14 2.87
C GLU A 109 -7.21 -7.43 4.17
N ALA A 110 -8.46 -6.97 4.26
CA ALA A 110 -9.28 -7.17 5.44
C ALA A 110 -9.79 -8.61 5.55
N GLU A 111 -10.14 -9.26 4.43
CA GLU A 111 -10.67 -10.62 4.44
C GLU A 111 -10.06 -11.48 3.33
N PRO A 112 -9.96 -12.80 3.53
CA PRO A 112 -9.43 -13.70 2.51
C PRO A 112 -10.21 -13.63 1.19
N PHE A 113 -9.53 -13.84 0.07
CA PHE A 113 -10.10 -13.99 -1.28
C PHE A 113 -10.86 -12.76 -1.86
N ARG A 114 -11.09 -11.69 -1.09
CA ARG A 114 -11.78 -10.48 -1.59
C ARG A 114 -11.08 -9.83 -2.76
N TYR A 115 -9.76 -9.71 -2.69
CA TYR A 115 -8.97 -9.12 -3.77
C TYR A 115 -9.06 -9.91 -5.07
N GLN A 116 -9.25 -11.24 -5.03
CA GLN A 116 -9.33 -12.07 -6.24
C GLN A 116 -10.55 -11.72 -7.08
N ALA A 117 -11.63 -11.26 -6.46
CA ALA A 117 -12.81 -10.78 -7.16
C ALA A 117 -12.57 -9.46 -7.92
N ALA A 118 -11.61 -8.65 -7.47
CA ALA A 118 -11.33 -7.33 -8.04
C ALA A 118 -10.05 -7.26 -8.90
N LEU A 119 -9.05 -8.10 -8.60
CA LEU A 119 -7.70 -8.13 -9.19
C LEU A 119 -7.21 -9.58 -9.30
N SER A 120 -7.89 -10.40 -10.10
CA SER A 120 -7.56 -11.82 -10.28
C SER A 120 -6.14 -12.08 -10.77
N ASP A 121 -5.52 -11.13 -11.47
CA ASP A 121 -4.14 -11.24 -11.96
C ASP A 121 -3.10 -11.22 -10.82
N LEU A 122 -3.48 -10.81 -9.62
CA LEU A 122 -2.66 -10.95 -8.41
C LEU A 122 -2.81 -12.33 -7.74
N SER A 123 -3.57 -13.26 -8.33
CA SER A 123 -3.68 -14.63 -7.83
C SER A 123 -2.31 -15.32 -7.81
N GLY A 124 -1.94 -15.88 -6.66
CA GLY A 124 -0.61 -16.44 -6.42
C GLY A 124 0.41 -15.48 -5.80
N SER A 125 0.05 -14.21 -5.56
CA SER A 125 0.81 -13.35 -4.64
C SER A 125 0.42 -13.65 -3.20
N ASP A 126 1.39 -13.72 -2.29
CA ASP A 126 1.14 -13.84 -0.86
C ASP A 126 0.51 -12.53 -0.35
N ILE A 127 -0.75 -12.62 0.07
CA ILE A 127 -1.50 -11.50 0.65
C ILE A 127 -1.67 -11.76 2.14
N ALA A 128 -1.26 -10.78 2.94
CA ALA A 128 -1.46 -10.84 4.38
C ALA A 128 -2.86 -10.31 4.72
N VAL A 129 -3.63 -11.13 5.44
CA VAL A 129 -4.99 -10.77 5.87
C VAL A 129 -4.92 -10.24 7.28
N HIS A 130 -5.46 -9.04 7.50
CA HIS A 130 -5.38 -8.36 8.78
C HIS A 130 -6.72 -8.34 9.57
N ASN A 131 -7.80 -8.93 9.05
CA ASN A 131 -9.10 -9.08 9.73
C ASN A 131 -9.74 -7.78 10.29
N ASN A 132 -9.32 -6.60 9.82
CA ASN A 132 -9.54 -5.31 10.50
C ASN A 132 -9.12 -5.30 11.99
N ASP A 133 -8.16 -6.13 12.38
CA ASP A 133 -7.54 -6.16 13.70
C ASP A 133 -6.14 -5.50 13.68
N PRO A 134 -5.86 -4.56 14.60
CA PRO A 134 -4.55 -3.90 14.67
C PRO A 134 -3.35 -4.84 14.94
N THR A 135 -3.56 -5.94 15.66
CA THR A 135 -2.51 -6.93 16.00
C THR A 135 -2.19 -7.80 14.79
N ASP A 136 -3.20 -8.18 14.03
CA ASP A 136 -3.03 -8.93 12.79
C ASP A 136 -2.34 -8.04 11.73
N ALA A 137 -2.72 -6.76 11.62
CA ALA A 137 -2.05 -5.79 10.75
C ALA A 137 -0.56 -5.63 11.10
N LEU A 138 -0.24 -5.51 12.40
CA LEU A 138 1.13 -5.46 12.89
C LEU A 138 1.91 -6.73 12.50
N SER A 139 1.31 -7.90 12.75
CA SER A 139 1.93 -9.19 12.47
C SER A 139 2.19 -9.39 10.98
N GLY A 140 1.26 -8.97 10.13
CA GLY A 140 1.39 -9.05 8.68
C GLY A 140 2.55 -8.22 8.13
N VAL A 141 2.86 -7.07 8.73
CA VAL A 141 3.97 -6.19 8.29
C VAL A 141 5.32 -6.62 8.87
N ARG A 142 5.33 -7.27 10.05
CA ARG A 142 6.57 -7.65 10.74
C ARG A 142 7.20 -8.94 10.20
N ASN A 143 6.39 -9.88 9.71
CA ASN A 143 6.82 -11.21 9.26
C ASN A 143 7.32 -11.20 7.81
#